data_AF-A0A9D8W5N3-F1
#
_entry.id   AF-A0A9D8W5N3-F1
#
_cell.length_a   1.000
_cell.length_b   1.000
_cell.length_c   1.000
_cell.angle_alpha   90.00
_cell.angle_beta   90.00
_cell.angle_gamma   90.00
#
_symmetry.space_group_name_H-M   'P 1'
#
loop_
_entity.id
_entity.type
_entity.pdbx_description
1 polymer ?
#
loop_
_entity_poly.entity_id
_entity_poly.type
_entity_poly.pdbx_seq_one_letter_code
_entity_poly.pdbx_strand_id
1 'polypeptide(L)'
;MGRIIALFATLLALVTPHAALADSADIDAAARGVVRVVIVGSDGREVYPVSHGSGFAVSPTQIVTNAHVIREALQDDTLRIGVVPSEGDEAAYARAVSVSPRNDLALIEIIDNAMRLPPLTISGSLVGDMGEVSAVGYPMNVDRAQGLDIGDIFRAQPPVKSRGFLSGARPSRQFDTILHTAPIARGNSGGPLLDGCGRVMGVNSFGADSDGSDAEFYFAVSIRELLPFLRENDIEPSVNALPCRSIDEVEASERARIEQQRAEARERIEAREAELRDRRNRAQLEAQLSVQSERENAMAAALILLMIAIAAGYVVVNSRGKEGTERRFVFAAAIAGVSLLGAIILWISRPGIDEIDRRVETALNQGGDGDTPQTTSNAREGTMICTLVPERSRVTGARTDDVEFDWAADGCVNTRTQYGLNAGEWTRVLVPDDEEVVSVNRYDPDTRTFLSERYLLGRNDMAQARDVRAQYEAPTCSISDAASVLGEQQQSVISLLPNRPNERLVYSCSPRENGPVTPLSTQGQP
;
A
#
# COMPACT_ATOMS: atom_id res chain seq x y z
N MET A 1 1.27 -25.69 -39.24
CA MET A 1 2.26 -24.74 -38.65
C MET A 1 1.67 -23.37 -38.32
N GLY A 2 0.82 -22.76 -39.15
CA GLY A 2 0.30 -21.40 -38.89
C GLY A 2 -0.53 -21.20 -37.61
N ARG A 3 -1.24 -22.23 -37.12
CA ARG A 3 -2.04 -22.14 -35.88
C ARG A 3 -1.22 -22.16 -34.58
N ILE A 4 -0.04 -22.78 -34.61
CA ILE A 4 0.86 -22.85 -33.44
C ILE A 4 1.65 -21.53 -33.32
N ILE A 5 2.01 -20.92 -34.46
CA ILE A 5 2.69 -19.61 -34.49
C ILE A 5 1.74 -18.50 -34.00
N ALA A 6 0.45 -18.55 -34.36
CA ALA A 6 -0.54 -17.60 -33.87
C ALA A 6 -0.74 -17.69 -32.35
N LEU A 7 -0.78 -18.91 -31.79
CA LEU A 7 -0.90 -19.14 -30.33
C LEU A 7 0.34 -18.64 -29.57
N PHE A 8 1.55 -18.84 -30.11
CA PHE A 8 2.78 -18.31 -29.54
C PHE A 8 2.86 -16.78 -29.61
N ALA A 9 2.35 -16.15 -30.66
CA ALA A 9 2.31 -14.69 -30.79
C ALA A 9 1.33 -14.05 -29.77
N THR A 10 0.18 -14.67 -29.51
CA THR A 10 -0.74 -14.22 -28.44
C THR A 10 -0.20 -14.47 -27.03
N LEU A 11 0.59 -15.53 -26.82
CA LEU A 11 1.19 -15.81 -25.51
C LEU A 11 2.39 -14.89 -25.21
N LEU A 12 3.13 -14.46 -26.24
CA LEU A 12 4.27 -13.54 -26.08
C LEU A 12 3.83 -12.08 -25.88
N ALA A 13 2.63 -11.69 -26.32
CA ALA A 13 2.05 -10.37 -26.06
C ALA A 13 1.55 -10.18 -24.61
N LEU A 14 1.46 -11.25 -23.81
CA LEU A 14 1.03 -11.22 -22.41
C LEU A 14 2.19 -11.14 -21.41
N VAL A 15 3.45 -11.17 -21.86
CA VAL A 15 4.65 -11.19 -21.00
C VAL A 15 5.64 -10.08 -21.37
N THR A 16 5.20 -9.03 -22.06
CA THR A 16 5.99 -7.80 -22.06
C THR A 16 5.76 -7.11 -20.73
N PRO A 17 6.78 -6.98 -19.85
CA PRO A 17 6.68 -6.03 -18.76
C PRO A 17 6.39 -4.70 -19.43
N HIS A 18 5.19 -4.17 -19.20
CA HIS A 18 4.93 -2.78 -19.52
C HIS A 18 5.91 -2.04 -18.63
N ALA A 19 6.98 -1.51 -19.23
CA ALA A 19 7.83 -0.56 -18.53
C ALA A 19 6.86 0.44 -17.91
N ALA A 20 6.83 0.49 -16.58
CA ALA A 20 5.97 1.37 -15.83
C ALA A 20 6.24 2.78 -16.35
N LEU A 21 5.35 3.27 -17.22
CA LEU A 21 5.45 4.62 -17.76
C LEU A 21 5.36 5.59 -16.59
N ALA A 22 6.10 6.69 -16.66
CA ALA A 22 5.91 7.80 -15.72
C ALA A 22 4.42 8.17 -15.67
N ASP A 23 3.84 8.27 -14.47
CA ASP A 23 2.46 8.74 -14.35
C ASP A 23 2.47 10.24 -14.65
N SER A 24 1.78 10.65 -15.72
CA SER A 24 1.72 12.06 -16.10
C SER A 24 1.20 12.92 -14.93
N ALA A 25 0.37 12.35 -14.06
CA ALA A 25 -0.16 13.05 -12.89
C ALA A 25 0.93 13.48 -11.89
N ASP A 26 2.03 12.73 -11.76
CA ASP A 26 3.10 13.07 -10.82
C ASP A 26 4.03 14.15 -11.37
N ILE A 27 4.31 14.10 -12.67
CA ILE A 27 5.03 15.19 -13.35
C ILE A 27 4.19 16.46 -13.30
N ASP A 28 2.87 16.36 -13.50
CA ASP A 28 1.95 17.50 -13.39
C ASP A 28 1.89 18.05 -11.97
N ALA A 29 1.95 17.18 -10.96
CA ALA A 29 2.02 17.59 -9.56
C ALA A 29 3.32 18.33 -9.24
N ALA A 30 4.47 17.77 -9.63
CA ALA A 30 5.77 18.41 -9.45
C ALA A 30 5.90 19.72 -10.23
N ALA A 31 5.32 19.78 -11.43
CA ALA A 31 5.32 20.98 -12.28
C ALA A 31 4.66 22.20 -11.62
N ARG A 32 3.77 22.01 -10.64
CA ARG A 32 3.14 23.12 -9.91
C ARG A 32 4.11 23.89 -8.99
N GLY A 33 5.19 23.24 -8.57
CA GLY A 33 6.27 23.91 -7.84
C GLY A 33 7.34 24.51 -8.75
N VAL A 34 7.16 24.45 -10.08
CA VAL A 34 8.11 25.00 -11.06
C VAL A 34 7.66 26.39 -11.49
N VAL A 35 8.58 27.34 -11.40
CA VAL A 35 8.33 28.76 -11.63
C VAL A 35 9.16 29.29 -12.77
N ARG A 36 8.66 30.34 -13.44
CA ARG A 36 9.46 31.15 -14.34
C ARG A 36 10.19 32.19 -13.51
N VAL A 37 11.51 32.25 -13.66
CA VAL A 37 12.36 33.28 -13.04
C VAL A 37 12.64 34.33 -14.10
N VAL A 38 12.29 35.58 -13.84
CA VAL A 38 12.43 36.68 -14.80
C VAL A 38 13.25 37.79 -14.17
N ILE A 39 14.28 38.25 -14.87
CA ILE A 39 15.00 39.46 -14.47
C ILE A 39 14.33 40.65 -15.14
N VAL A 40 13.94 41.62 -14.34
CA VAL A 40 13.18 42.78 -14.80
C VAL A 40 13.93 44.08 -14.54
N GLY A 41 13.87 44.96 -15.52
CA GLY A 41 14.23 46.37 -15.36
C GLY A 41 12.99 47.24 -15.31
N SER A 42 13.16 48.49 -14.86
CA SER A 42 12.10 49.50 -14.94
C SER A 42 12.67 50.82 -15.45
N ASP A 43 11.98 51.43 -16.41
CA ASP A 43 12.30 52.76 -16.93
C ASP A 43 11.47 53.88 -16.27
N GLY A 44 10.76 53.55 -15.18
CA GLY A 44 9.88 54.47 -14.44
C GLY A 44 8.45 54.55 -14.99
N ARG A 45 8.12 53.90 -16.11
CA ARG A 45 6.74 53.80 -16.63
C ARG A 45 6.31 52.37 -16.92
N GLU A 46 7.24 51.52 -17.33
CA GLU A 46 6.97 50.14 -17.70
C GLU A 46 8.03 49.19 -17.11
N VAL A 47 7.61 47.97 -16.79
CA VAL A 47 8.49 46.88 -16.38
C VAL A 47 8.76 46.03 -17.59
N TYR A 48 10.02 45.83 -17.94
CA TYR A 48 10.42 45.04 -19.10
C TYR A 48 11.31 43.86 -18.68
N PRO A 49 11.15 42.68 -19.31
CA PRO A 49 12.02 41.55 -19.05
C PRO A 49 13.39 41.76 -19.72
N VAL A 50 14.46 41.49 -18.98
CA VAL A 50 15.86 41.53 -19.44
C VAL A 50 16.33 40.12 -19.80
N SER A 51 16.13 39.18 -18.90
CA SER A 51 16.46 37.76 -19.08
C SER A 51 15.42 36.91 -18.34
N HIS A 52 15.38 35.62 -18.65
CA HIS A 52 14.50 34.68 -17.96
C HIS A 52 15.11 33.29 -17.95
N GLY A 53 14.62 32.48 -17.02
CA GLY A 53 14.89 31.06 -16.88
C GLY A 53 13.77 30.41 -16.10
N SER A 54 14.08 29.26 -15.53
CA SER A 54 13.16 28.50 -14.67
C SER A 54 13.75 28.33 -13.28
N GLY A 55 12.91 27.95 -12.33
CA GLY A 55 13.29 27.55 -10.99
C GLY A 55 12.28 26.56 -10.44
N PHE A 56 12.59 25.93 -9.31
CA PHE A 56 11.62 25.11 -8.59
C PHE A 56 11.71 25.30 -7.08
N ALA A 57 10.57 25.16 -6.41
CA ALA A 57 10.45 25.32 -4.98
C ALA A 57 11.13 24.16 -4.23
N VAL A 58 11.96 24.51 -3.24
CA VAL A 58 12.54 23.57 -2.26
C VAL A 58 11.96 23.78 -0.86
N SER A 59 11.28 24.90 -0.65
CA SER A 59 10.39 25.21 0.48
C SER A 59 9.23 26.06 -0.04
N PRO A 60 8.20 26.36 0.78
CA PRO A 60 7.07 27.17 0.31
C PRO A 60 7.45 28.53 -0.28
N THR A 61 8.60 29.09 0.07
CA THR A 61 9.02 30.44 -0.33
C THR A 61 10.41 30.50 -0.95
N GLN A 62 11.17 29.41 -0.93
CA GLN A 62 12.54 29.36 -1.46
C GLN A 62 12.62 28.47 -2.69
N ILE A 63 13.33 28.99 -3.70
CA ILE A 63 13.40 28.45 -5.04
C ILE A 63 14.86 28.24 -5.42
N VAL A 64 15.16 27.09 -5.98
CA VAL A 64 16.44 26.82 -6.64
C VAL A 64 16.34 27.20 -8.10
N THR A 65 17.39 27.84 -8.62
CA THR A 65 17.59 28.13 -10.04
C THR A 65 19.09 28.05 -10.37
N ASN A 66 19.49 28.35 -11.60
CA ASN A 66 20.90 28.46 -11.94
C ASN A 66 21.49 29.82 -11.57
N ALA A 67 22.77 29.84 -11.20
CA ALA A 67 23.49 31.09 -10.89
C ALA A 67 23.53 32.04 -12.10
N HIS A 68 23.63 31.50 -13.32
CA HIS A 68 23.62 32.32 -14.53
C HIS A 68 22.25 32.96 -14.84
N VAL A 69 21.14 32.40 -14.36
CA VAL A 69 19.78 32.94 -14.61
C VAL A 69 19.56 34.25 -13.87
N ILE A 70 20.17 34.41 -12.70
CA ILE A 70 20.03 35.62 -11.87
C ILE A 70 21.24 36.55 -11.95
N ARG A 71 22.22 36.26 -12.82
CA ARG A 71 23.51 36.95 -12.83
C ARG A 71 23.39 38.43 -13.10
N GLU A 72 22.54 38.83 -14.04
CA GLU A 72 22.33 40.24 -14.39
C GLU A 72 21.81 41.03 -13.19
N ALA A 73 20.87 40.48 -12.41
CA ALA A 73 20.35 41.12 -11.21
C ALA A 73 21.36 41.25 -10.06
N LEU A 74 22.43 40.44 -10.07
CA LEU A 74 23.53 40.56 -9.11
C LEU A 74 24.59 41.60 -9.53
N GLN A 75 24.61 41.98 -10.81
CA GLN A 75 25.59 42.90 -11.37
C GLN A 75 25.04 44.33 -11.54
N ASP A 76 23.71 44.48 -11.58
CA ASP A 76 23.03 45.76 -11.74
C ASP A 76 21.92 45.92 -10.68
N ASP A 77 22.15 46.83 -9.73
CA ASP A 77 21.24 47.13 -8.62
C ASP A 77 19.90 47.74 -9.06
N THR A 78 19.75 48.13 -10.33
CA THR A 78 18.48 48.61 -10.90
C THR A 78 17.56 47.45 -11.32
N LEU A 79 18.10 46.25 -11.47
CA LEU A 79 17.35 45.06 -11.86
C LEU A 79 16.77 44.35 -10.63
N ARG A 80 15.67 43.63 -10.85
CA ARG A 80 14.97 42.84 -9.82
C ARG A 80 14.71 41.44 -10.32
N ILE A 81 14.63 40.48 -9.38
CA ILE A 81 14.25 39.10 -9.66
C ILE A 81 12.74 38.99 -9.46
N GLY A 82 12.03 38.58 -10.51
CA GLY A 82 10.61 38.23 -10.48
C GLY A 82 10.43 36.71 -10.57
N VAL A 83 9.40 36.21 -9.91
CA VAL A 83 8.98 34.82 -9.90
C VAL A 83 7.53 34.76 -10.36
N VAL A 84 7.26 33.93 -11.37
CA VAL A 84 5.91 33.72 -11.92
C VAL A 84 5.54 32.25 -11.71
N PRO A 85 4.42 31.96 -11.04
CA PRO A 85 4.01 30.59 -10.72
C PRO A 85 3.42 29.90 -11.96
N SER A 86 3.26 28.58 -11.86
CA SER A 86 2.60 27.81 -12.92
C SER A 86 1.08 28.04 -12.96
N GLU A 87 0.48 28.42 -11.83
CA GLU A 87 -0.96 28.59 -11.68
C GLU A 87 -1.33 29.63 -10.62
N GLY A 88 -2.48 30.29 -10.84
CA GLY A 88 -3.14 31.11 -9.83
C GLY A 88 -2.49 32.46 -9.56
N ASP A 89 -1.47 32.49 -8.69
CA ASP A 89 -0.96 33.74 -8.09
C ASP A 89 -0.33 34.68 -9.11
N GLU A 90 -0.34 35.97 -8.77
CA GLU A 90 0.37 36.99 -9.53
C GLU A 90 1.89 36.86 -9.34
N ALA A 91 2.65 37.38 -10.30
CA ALA A 91 4.10 37.42 -10.19
C ALA A 91 4.56 38.14 -8.91
N ALA A 92 5.55 37.58 -8.23
CA ALA A 92 6.11 38.13 -7.00
C ALA A 92 7.60 38.48 -7.17
N TYR A 93 8.09 39.46 -6.43
CA TYR A 93 9.53 39.73 -6.37
C TYR A 93 10.24 38.73 -5.46
N ALA A 94 11.49 38.44 -5.80
CA ALA A 94 12.38 37.60 -5.02
C ALA A 94 13.73 38.28 -4.79
N ARG A 95 14.47 37.79 -3.80
CA ARG A 95 15.85 38.19 -3.51
C ARG A 95 16.78 36.99 -3.60
N ALA A 96 18.02 37.21 -3.98
CA ALA A 96 19.06 36.18 -3.88
C ALA A 96 19.41 35.94 -2.40
N VAL A 97 19.35 34.67 -1.98
CA VAL A 97 19.78 34.22 -0.65
C VAL A 97 21.23 33.74 -0.71
N SER A 98 21.55 32.91 -1.69
CA SER A 98 22.85 32.30 -1.85
C SER A 98 23.13 31.96 -3.30
N VAL A 99 24.40 32.07 -3.70
CA VAL A 99 24.81 31.86 -5.09
C VAL A 99 26.12 31.09 -5.10
N SER A 100 26.14 29.98 -5.83
CA SER A 100 27.33 29.18 -6.11
C SER A 100 27.62 29.22 -7.61
N PRO A 101 28.44 30.18 -8.08
CA PRO A 101 28.82 30.27 -9.49
C PRO A 101 29.58 29.03 -9.99
N ARG A 102 30.31 28.35 -9.09
CA ARG A 102 31.09 27.15 -9.42
C ARG A 102 30.19 26.00 -9.86
N ASN A 103 29.07 25.80 -9.17
CA ASN A 103 28.13 24.71 -9.42
C ASN A 103 26.96 25.17 -10.29
N ASP A 104 26.96 26.43 -10.71
CA ASP A 104 25.87 27.10 -11.41
C ASP A 104 24.52 26.96 -10.68
N LEU A 105 24.51 27.13 -9.35
CA LEU A 105 23.32 27.07 -8.51
C LEU A 105 23.07 28.40 -7.80
N ALA A 106 21.80 28.76 -7.65
CA ALA A 106 21.37 29.87 -6.83
C ALA A 106 20.11 29.50 -6.04
N LEU A 107 20.02 30.03 -4.82
CA LEU A 107 18.85 29.99 -3.97
C LEU A 107 18.27 31.40 -3.90
N ILE A 108 17.00 31.54 -4.29
CA ILE A 108 16.24 32.79 -4.20
C ILE A 108 15.05 32.61 -3.26
N GLU A 109 14.58 33.69 -2.67
CA GLU A 109 13.45 33.69 -1.73
C GLU A 109 12.42 34.74 -2.14
N ILE A 110 11.14 34.34 -2.14
CA ILE A 110 10.00 35.22 -2.42
C ILE A 110 9.88 36.24 -1.30
N ILE A 111 9.77 37.52 -1.66
CA ILE A 111 9.69 38.63 -0.71
C ILE A 111 8.29 38.69 -0.07
N ASP A 112 8.24 39.03 1.21
CA ASP A 112 7.02 39.24 2.01
C ASP A 112 6.04 38.06 2.06
N ASN A 113 6.50 36.85 1.71
CA ASN A 113 5.64 35.66 1.59
C ASN A 113 4.41 35.91 0.70
N ALA A 114 4.56 36.75 -0.33
CA ALA A 114 3.47 37.14 -1.22
C ALA A 114 2.83 35.94 -1.96
N MET A 115 3.51 34.79 -1.97
CA MET A 115 3.10 33.55 -2.61
C MET A 115 3.69 32.36 -1.85
N ARG A 116 3.01 31.21 -1.92
CA ARG A 116 3.52 29.92 -1.45
C ARG A 116 3.45 28.88 -2.57
N LEU A 117 4.51 28.11 -2.71
CA LEU A 117 4.65 27.08 -3.75
C LEU A 117 4.73 25.69 -3.13
N PRO A 118 4.20 24.64 -3.79
CA PRO A 118 4.41 23.27 -3.33
C PRO A 118 5.89 22.88 -3.54
N PRO A 119 6.64 22.53 -2.47
CA PRO A 119 8.03 22.13 -2.60
C PRO A 119 8.16 20.80 -3.35
N LEU A 120 9.19 20.67 -4.18
CA LEU A 120 9.49 19.41 -4.87
C LEU A 120 10.30 18.49 -3.98
N THR A 121 10.02 17.19 -4.09
CA THR A 121 10.84 16.15 -3.45
C THR A 121 12.06 15.83 -4.29
N ILE A 122 13.21 15.70 -3.67
CA ILE A 122 14.47 15.35 -4.30
C ILE A 122 14.63 13.82 -4.28
N SER A 123 15.10 13.24 -5.39
CA SER A 123 15.42 11.82 -5.43
C SER A 123 16.58 11.52 -4.47
N GLY A 124 16.39 10.55 -3.57
CA GLY A 124 17.45 9.98 -2.75
C GLY A 124 18.23 8.88 -3.46
N SER A 125 17.72 8.40 -4.60
CA SER A 125 18.44 7.43 -5.43
C SER A 125 19.39 8.15 -6.37
N LEU A 126 20.67 7.75 -6.31
CA LEU A 126 21.68 8.22 -7.27
C LEU A 126 21.37 7.67 -8.67
N VAL A 127 21.95 8.33 -9.67
CA VAL A 127 21.89 8.10 -11.13
C VAL A 127 22.44 6.70 -11.52
N GLY A 128 21.89 5.62 -10.95
CA GLY A 128 22.27 4.24 -11.17
C GLY A 128 21.34 3.52 -12.15
N ASP A 129 20.06 3.91 -12.17
CA ASP A 129 19.07 3.29 -13.05
C ASP A 129 18.85 4.20 -14.26
N MET A 130 19.24 3.72 -15.44
CA MET A 130 18.82 4.32 -16.71
C MET A 130 17.29 4.33 -16.75
N GLY A 131 16.69 5.52 -16.80
CA GLY A 131 15.25 5.68 -16.70
C GLY A 131 14.73 6.85 -17.55
N GLU A 132 13.41 6.88 -17.74
CA GLU A 132 12.73 8.03 -18.33
C GLU A 132 12.85 9.23 -17.39
N VAL A 133 13.14 10.40 -17.97
CA VAL A 133 13.26 11.66 -17.25
C VAL A 133 12.45 12.73 -17.97
N SER A 134 11.97 13.71 -17.20
CA SER A 134 11.25 14.87 -17.72
C SER A 134 11.96 16.16 -17.34
N ALA A 135 12.37 16.95 -18.33
CA ALA A 135 12.81 18.32 -18.10
C ALA A 135 11.57 19.23 -18.07
N VAL A 136 11.43 20.01 -17.00
CA VAL A 136 10.30 20.92 -16.81
C VAL A 136 10.79 22.36 -16.70
N GLY A 137 10.17 23.27 -17.44
CA GLY A 137 10.54 24.68 -17.44
C GLY A 137 9.78 25.55 -18.44
N TYR A 138 10.28 26.76 -18.66
CA TYR A 138 9.62 27.80 -19.45
C TYR A 138 10.46 28.25 -20.65
N PRO A 139 10.50 27.47 -21.75
CA PRO A 139 11.28 27.78 -22.93
C PRO A 139 10.69 28.90 -23.79
N MET A 140 11.47 29.95 -24.05
CA MET A 140 11.05 31.13 -24.83
C MET A 140 10.67 30.83 -26.29
N ASN A 141 11.24 29.78 -26.89
CA ASN A 141 10.85 29.40 -28.26
C ASN A 141 9.43 28.81 -28.31
N VAL A 142 8.97 28.17 -27.23
CA VAL A 142 7.58 27.68 -27.15
C VAL A 142 6.63 28.85 -26.95
N ASP A 143 6.95 29.78 -26.04
CA ASP A 143 6.14 30.99 -25.81
C ASP A 143 5.92 31.77 -27.14
N ARG A 144 7.00 31.99 -27.91
CA ARG A 144 6.92 32.63 -29.22
C ARG A 144 6.15 31.83 -30.26
N ALA A 145 6.30 30.50 -30.27
CA ALA A 145 5.56 29.63 -31.19
C ALA A 145 4.06 29.60 -30.88
N GLN A 146 3.68 29.83 -29.62
CA GLN A 146 2.30 29.97 -29.17
C GLN A 146 1.73 31.38 -29.38
N GLY A 147 2.55 32.34 -29.84
CA GLY A 147 2.13 33.71 -30.10
C GLY A 147 1.95 34.55 -28.83
N LEU A 148 2.61 34.18 -27.73
CA LEU A 148 2.62 34.99 -26.51
C LEU A 148 3.43 36.27 -26.71
N ASP A 149 2.88 37.39 -26.25
CA ASP A 149 3.56 38.68 -26.27
C ASP A 149 4.58 38.76 -25.12
N ILE A 150 5.52 39.70 -25.20
CA ILE A 150 6.59 39.82 -24.20
C ILE A 150 6.06 40.08 -22.78
N GLY A 151 4.88 40.70 -22.66
CA GLY A 151 4.20 40.94 -21.39
C GLY A 151 3.52 39.70 -20.79
N ASP A 152 3.23 38.68 -21.60
CA ASP A 152 2.65 37.42 -21.10
C ASP A 152 3.66 36.61 -20.27
N ILE A 153 4.94 36.98 -20.31
CA ILE A 153 5.98 36.38 -19.47
C ILE A 153 5.67 36.52 -17.96
N PHE A 154 4.91 37.55 -17.58
CA PHE A 154 4.52 37.87 -16.21
C PHE A 154 3.23 37.18 -15.76
N ARG A 155 2.59 36.41 -16.64
CA ARG A 155 1.35 35.69 -16.34
C ARG A 155 1.65 34.23 -16.05
N ALA A 156 0.90 33.66 -15.11
CA ALA A 156 0.96 32.24 -14.84
C ALA A 156 0.65 31.44 -16.11
N GLN A 157 1.51 30.47 -16.41
CA GLN A 157 1.39 29.56 -17.53
C GLN A 157 1.83 28.17 -17.07
N PRO A 158 1.24 27.09 -17.60
CA PRO A 158 1.76 25.75 -17.33
C PRO A 158 3.17 25.61 -17.93
N PRO A 159 4.15 25.02 -17.22
CA PRO A 159 5.47 24.80 -17.77
C PRO A 159 5.45 23.73 -18.87
N VAL A 160 6.42 23.82 -19.77
CA VAL A 160 6.66 22.82 -20.80
C VAL A 160 7.36 21.62 -20.17
N LYS A 161 6.90 20.42 -20.54
CA LYS A 161 7.40 19.13 -20.06
C LYS A 161 7.97 18.36 -21.24
N SER A 162 9.29 18.18 -21.25
CA SER A 162 10.02 17.45 -22.29
C SER A 162 10.49 16.11 -21.76
N ARG A 163 10.10 15.01 -22.40
CA ARG A 163 10.48 13.66 -21.99
C ARG A 163 11.71 13.17 -22.74
N GLY A 164 12.52 12.36 -22.08
CA GLY A 164 13.67 11.68 -22.66
C GLY A 164 14.22 10.64 -21.69
N PHE A 165 15.47 10.26 -21.87
CA PHE A 165 16.11 9.22 -21.08
C PHE A 165 17.41 9.69 -20.47
N LEU A 166 17.66 9.21 -19.26
CA LEU A 166 18.94 9.36 -18.60
C LEU A 166 20.00 8.56 -19.37
N SER A 167 21.03 9.25 -19.87
CA SER A 167 22.13 8.68 -20.64
C SER A 167 23.36 8.35 -19.77
N GLY A 168 23.40 8.86 -18.53
CA GLY A 168 24.39 8.52 -17.51
C GLY A 168 24.84 9.72 -16.68
N ALA A 169 25.58 9.45 -15.61
CA ALA A 169 26.34 10.47 -14.88
C ALA A 169 27.74 10.57 -15.48
N ARG A 170 28.11 11.75 -15.97
CA ARG A 170 29.50 12.07 -16.29
C ARG A 170 29.89 13.26 -15.43
N PRO A 171 30.95 13.17 -14.61
CA PRO A 171 31.55 14.37 -14.05
C PRO A 171 31.95 15.25 -15.24
N SER A 172 31.43 16.47 -15.31
CA SER A 172 32.05 17.47 -16.17
C SER A 172 33.44 17.79 -15.60
N ARG A 173 34.31 18.48 -16.35
CA ARG A 173 35.63 18.86 -15.83
C ARG A 173 35.56 19.85 -14.63
N GLN A 174 34.37 20.33 -14.24
CA GLN A 174 34.19 21.42 -13.25
C GLN A 174 33.27 21.06 -12.06
N PHE A 175 32.18 20.32 -12.29
CA PHE A 175 31.21 19.87 -11.27
C PHE A 175 30.38 18.67 -11.78
N ASP A 176 29.66 17.98 -10.89
CA ASP A 176 28.88 16.78 -11.22
C ASP A 176 27.62 17.11 -12.05
N THR A 177 27.53 16.49 -13.24
CA THR A 177 26.42 16.69 -14.18
C THR A 177 25.74 15.38 -14.55
N ILE A 178 24.47 15.48 -14.90
CA ILE A 178 23.63 14.41 -15.41
C ILE A 178 23.43 14.63 -16.91
N LEU A 179 23.65 13.57 -17.70
CA LEU A 179 23.42 13.56 -19.13
C LEU A 179 22.05 12.96 -19.45
N HIS A 180 21.22 13.65 -20.22
CA HIS A 180 19.93 13.15 -20.66
C HIS A 180 19.60 13.53 -22.11
N THR A 181 18.56 12.90 -22.66
CA THR A 181 18.02 13.20 -23.99
C THR A 181 16.71 13.98 -23.98
N ALA A 182 16.16 14.31 -22.80
CA ALA A 182 14.98 15.17 -22.70
C ALA A 182 15.28 16.56 -23.31
N PRO A 183 14.59 16.99 -24.38
CA PRO A 183 14.92 18.23 -25.07
C PRO A 183 14.75 19.47 -24.18
N ILE A 184 15.80 20.29 -24.07
CA ILE A 184 15.74 21.59 -23.41
C ILE A 184 16.13 22.71 -24.38
N ALA A 185 15.42 23.82 -24.27
CA ALA A 185 15.75 25.08 -24.93
C ALA A 185 16.03 26.17 -23.89
N ARG A 186 16.58 27.31 -24.34
CA ARG A 186 16.78 28.52 -23.52
C ARG A 186 15.48 28.87 -22.80
N GLY A 187 15.57 29.01 -21.48
CA GLY A 187 14.42 29.23 -20.59
C GLY A 187 14.14 28.05 -19.66
N ASN A 188 14.54 26.81 -20.02
CA ASN A 188 14.46 25.66 -19.08
C ASN A 188 15.55 25.67 -18.01
N SER A 189 16.65 26.38 -18.24
CA SER A 189 17.78 26.48 -17.31
C SER A 189 17.29 26.96 -15.93
N GLY A 190 17.66 26.23 -14.89
CA GLY A 190 17.24 26.42 -13.51
C GLY A 190 16.00 25.62 -13.11
N GLY A 191 15.22 25.10 -14.07
CA GLY A 191 14.10 24.19 -13.81
C GLY A 191 14.56 22.78 -13.48
N PRO A 192 13.68 21.90 -12.97
CA PRO A 192 14.08 20.58 -12.52
C PRO A 192 14.12 19.56 -13.67
N LEU A 193 15.05 18.60 -13.56
CA LEU A 193 15.01 17.32 -14.25
C LEU A 193 14.37 16.31 -13.30
N LEU A 194 13.25 15.70 -13.70
CA LEU A 194 12.43 14.83 -12.87
C LEU A 194 12.54 13.36 -13.29
N ASP A 195 12.46 12.45 -12.32
CA ASP A 195 12.20 11.04 -12.58
C ASP A 195 10.70 10.76 -12.83
N GLY A 196 10.34 9.51 -13.12
CA GLY A 196 8.95 9.11 -13.36
C GLY A 196 7.98 9.24 -12.18
N CYS A 197 8.46 9.66 -11.00
CA CYS A 197 7.68 9.95 -9.80
C CYS A 197 7.62 11.45 -9.49
N GLY A 198 8.08 12.31 -10.41
CA GLY A 198 8.12 13.75 -10.20
C GLY A 198 9.19 14.20 -9.21
N ARG A 199 10.18 13.36 -8.89
CA ARG A 199 11.26 13.70 -7.96
C ARG A 199 12.44 14.30 -8.68
N VAL A 200 13.06 15.33 -8.09
CA VAL A 200 14.18 16.05 -8.70
C VAL A 200 15.42 15.17 -8.73
N MET A 201 15.91 14.90 -9.95
CA MET A 201 17.19 14.26 -10.23
C MET A 201 18.30 15.29 -10.52
N GLY A 202 17.96 16.51 -10.91
CA GLY A 202 18.93 17.57 -11.14
C GLY A 202 18.30 18.90 -11.53
N VAL A 203 19.14 19.91 -11.78
CA VAL A 203 18.73 21.25 -12.21
C VAL A 203 19.15 21.45 -13.66
N ASN A 204 18.22 21.54 -14.60
CA ASN A 204 18.48 21.73 -16.03
C ASN A 204 19.38 22.95 -16.24
N SER A 205 20.40 22.87 -17.09
CA SER A 205 21.32 24.00 -17.33
C SER A 205 21.55 24.27 -18.82
N PHE A 206 22.29 23.42 -19.54
CA PHE A 206 22.67 23.65 -20.94
C PHE A 206 22.61 22.39 -21.80
N GLY A 207 22.51 22.56 -23.12
CA GLY A 207 22.66 21.49 -24.12
C GLY A 207 24.04 21.52 -24.76
N ALA A 208 24.45 20.43 -25.41
CA ALA A 208 25.52 20.48 -26.39
C ALA A 208 24.96 21.01 -27.72
N ASP A 209 25.52 22.09 -28.24
CA ASP A 209 25.24 22.51 -29.62
C ASP A 209 25.81 21.44 -30.57
N SER A 210 24.97 20.80 -31.39
CA SER A 210 25.40 19.93 -32.47
C SER A 210 25.26 20.65 -33.81
N ASP A 211 26.27 20.57 -34.68
CA ASP A 211 26.26 21.13 -36.04
C ASP A 211 25.36 20.31 -37.01
N GLY A 212 24.29 19.70 -36.50
CA GLY A 212 23.24 19.02 -37.27
C GLY A 212 23.48 17.55 -37.63
N SER A 213 24.64 16.95 -37.29
CA SER A 213 24.93 15.51 -37.53
C SER A 213 24.99 14.65 -36.27
N ASP A 214 25.14 15.25 -35.09
CA ASP A 214 25.39 14.53 -33.84
C ASP A 214 24.14 14.43 -32.97
N ALA A 215 24.03 13.35 -32.20
CA ALA A 215 22.95 13.17 -31.24
C ALA A 215 22.94 14.31 -30.21
N GLU A 216 21.78 14.95 -30.04
CA GLU A 216 21.60 16.01 -29.05
C GLU A 216 21.60 15.43 -27.64
N PHE A 217 22.48 15.96 -26.80
CA PHE A 217 22.52 15.65 -25.38
C PHE A 217 22.41 16.91 -24.55
N TYR A 218 21.80 16.75 -23.39
CA TYR A 218 21.46 17.83 -22.48
C TYR A 218 21.99 17.54 -21.07
N PHE A 219 22.30 18.61 -20.34
CA PHE A 219 22.96 18.55 -19.05
C PHE A 219 22.13 19.20 -17.96
N ALA A 220 22.07 18.52 -16.82
CA ALA A 220 21.54 19.03 -15.57
C ALA A 220 22.61 18.97 -14.47
N VAL A 221 22.63 19.96 -13.58
CA VAL A 221 23.44 19.94 -12.34
C VAL A 221 22.91 18.82 -11.46
N SER A 222 23.77 17.90 -11.03
CA SER A 222 23.37 16.70 -10.29
C SER A 222 22.83 17.01 -8.89
N ILE A 223 21.94 16.16 -8.36
CA ILE A 223 21.58 16.19 -6.93
C ILE A 223 22.79 16.10 -5.99
N ARG A 224 23.93 15.57 -6.46
CA ARG A 224 25.18 15.54 -5.69
C ARG A 224 25.76 16.92 -5.41
N GLU A 225 25.48 17.90 -6.27
CA GLU A 225 25.86 19.29 -6.05
C GLU A 225 24.71 20.06 -5.35
N LEU A 226 23.46 19.74 -5.68
CA LEU A 226 22.29 20.39 -5.12
C LEU A 226 22.11 20.11 -3.63
N LEU A 227 22.20 18.86 -3.18
CA LEU A 227 21.94 18.48 -1.78
C LEU A 227 22.94 19.10 -0.80
N PRO A 228 24.27 19.14 -1.06
CA PRO A 228 25.19 19.92 -0.24
C PRO A 228 24.88 21.41 -0.25
N PHE A 229 24.60 21.99 -1.42
CA PHE A 229 24.26 23.41 -1.54
C PHE A 229 23.03 23.77 -0.70
N LEU A 230 21.99 22.94 -0.68
CA LEU A 230 20.81 23.16 0.15
C LEU A 230 21.13 23.06 1.65
N ARG A 231 21.91 22.04 2.06
CA ARG A 231 22.33 21.87 3.46
C ARG A 231 23.23 23.00 3.96
N GLU A 232 24.11 23.53 3.12
CA GLU A 232 24.97 24.69 3.44
C GLU A 232 24.16 25.98 3.67
N ASN A 233 22.90 26.02 3.21
CA ASN A 233 21.99 27.15 3.38
C ASN A 233 20.82 26.81 4.33
N ASP A 234 21.02 25.85 5.23
CA ASP A 234 20.05 25.44 6.27
C ASP A 234 18.68 25.02 5.71
N ILE A 235 18.65 24.48 4.49
CA ILE A 235 17.45 23.90 3.89
C ILE A 235 17.45 22.39 4.13
N GLU A 236 16.37 21.90 4.73
CA GLU A 236 16.08 20.47 4.86
C GLU A 236 15.11 20.04 3.75
N PRO A 237 15.60 19.65 2.55
CA PRO A 237 14.72 19.23 1.47
C PRO A 237 14.04 17.90 1.81
N SER A 238 12.82 17.71 1.31
CA SER A 238 12.21 16.39 1.25
C SER A 238 13.05 15.51 0.32
N VAL A 239 13.58 14.40 0.82
CA VAL A 239 14.37 13.44 0.07
C VAL A 239 13.71 12.07 0.14
N ASN A 240 13.46 11.46 -1.02
CA ASN A 240 12.84 10.15 -1.09
C ASN A 240 13.74 9.14 -1.82
N ALA A 241 14.25 8.16 -1.09
CA ALA A 241 15.14 7.11 -1.60
C ALA A 241 14.41 5.82 -2.03
N LEU A 242 13.09 5.74 -1.87
CA LEU A 242 12.33 4.54 -2.25
C LEU A 242 12.31 4.35 -3.79
N PRO A 243 12.18 3.11 -4.30
CA PRO A 243 12.05 2.87 -5.73
C PRO A 243 10.81 3.58 -6.32
N CYS A 244 10.97 4.17 -7.50
CA CYS A 244 9.84 4.77 -8.22
C CYS A 244 9.03 3.67 -8.94
N ARG A 245 7.87 3.28 -8.37
CA ARG A 245 7.02 2.18 -8.87
C ARG A 245 5.61 2.65 -9.19
N SER A 246 5.10 2.49 -10.41
CA SER A 246 3.76 3.00 -10.78
C SER A 246 2.64 2.47 -9.87
N ILE A 247 1.56 3.24 -9.75
CA ILE A 247 0.38 2.83 -8.96
C ILE A 247 -0.20 1.49 -9.46
N ASP A 248 -0.21 1.28 -10.78
CA ASP A 248 -0.68 0.04 -11.41
C ASP A 248 0.16 -1.17 -10.99
N GLU A 249 1.49 -1.00 -10.88
CA GLU A 249 2.39 -2.06 -10.42
C GLU A 249 2.14 -2.41 -8.95
N VAL A 250 1.99 -1.39 -8.08
CA VAL A 250 1.71 -1.59 -6.66
C VAL A 250 0.36 -2.29 -6.48
N GLU A 251 -0.68 -1.84 -7.18
CA GLU A 251 -2.00 -2.49 -7.14
C GLU A 251 -1.98 -3.93 -7.67
N ALA A 252 -1.26 -4.19 -8.77
CA ALA A 252 -1.11 -5.53 -9.31
C ALA A 252 -0.42 -6.46 -8.31
N SER A 253 0.65 -5.99 -7.66
CA SER A 253 1.35 -6.75 -6.63
C SER A 253 0.46 -7.04 -5.41
N GLU A 254 -0.35 -6.08 -4.99
CA GLU A 254 -1.30 -6.26 -3.88
C GLU A 254 -2.44 -7.23 -4.24
N ARG A 255 -3.00 -7.13 -5.45
CA ARG A 255 -4.01 -8.09 -5.94
C ARG A 255 -3.47 -9.51 -5.96
N ALA A 256 -2.27 -9.72 -6.51
CA ALA A 256 -1.62 -11.02 -6.55
C ALA A 256 -1.38 -11.58 -5.13
N ARG A 257 -0.93 -10.75 -4.19
CA ARG A 257 -0.74 -11.12 -2.78
C ARG A 257 -2.05 -11.60 -2.14
N ILE A 258 -3.14 -10.85 -2.33
CA ILE A 258 -4.47 -11.20 -1.78
C ILE A 258 -4.98 -12.50 -2.40
N GLU A 259 -4.81 -12.69 -3.71
CA GLU A 259 -5.19 -13.94 -4.39
C GLU A 259 -4.41 -15.14 -3.87
N GLN A 260 -3.10 -15.00 -3.67
CA GLN A 260 -2.26 -16.04 -3.10
C GLN A 260 -2.72 -16.39 -1.67
N GLN A 261 -2.95 -15.39 -0.81
CA GLN A 261 -3.44 -15.62 0.55
C GLN A 261 -4.80 -16.33 0.57
N ARG A 262 -5.70 -16.00 -0.36
CA ARG A 262 -7.00 -16.67 -0.50
C ARG A 262 -6.84 -18.11 -0.98
N ALA A 263 -5.91 -18.38 -1.91
CA ALA A 263 -5.63 -19.73 -2.37
C ALA A 263 -5.07 -20.61 -1.25
N GLU A 264 -4.08 -20.10 -0.49
CA GLU A 264 -3.50 -20.79 0.65
C GLU A 264 -4.55 -21.06 1.76
N ALA A 265 -5.45 -20.10 2.03
CA ALA A 265 -6.52 -20.29 3.00
C ALA A 265 -7.50 -21.39 2.57
N ARG A 266 -7.85 -21.47 1.28
CA ARG A 266 -8.71 -22.53 0.74
C ARG A 266 -8.03 -23.89 0.85
N GLU A 267 -6.76 -23.99 0.48
CA GLU A 267 -6.00 -25.23 0.58
C GLU A 267 -5.91 -25.74 2.02
N ARG A 268 -5.74 -24.84 3.01
CA ARG A 268 -5.77 -25.19 4.44
C ARG A 268 -7.14 -25.73 4.88
N ILE A 269 -8.23 -25.13 4.41
CA ILE A 269 -9.60 -25.61 4.72
C ILE A 269 -9.83 -26.98 4.11
N GLU A 270 -9.48 -27.18 2.83
CA GLU A 270 -9.61 -28.46 2.14
C GLU A 270 -8.77 -29.55 2.79
N ALA A 271 -7.54 -29.23 3.22
CA ALA A 271 -6.68 -30.15 3.95
C ALA A 271 -7.29 -30.55 5.30
N ARG A 272 -7.84 -29.59 6.06
CA ARG A 272 -8.53 -29.86 7.33
C ARG A 272 -9.77 -30.73 7.12
N GLU A 273 -10.55 -30.48 6.08
CA GLU A 273 -11.71 -31.30 5.72
C GLU A 273 -11.32 -32.71 5.25
N ALA A 274 -10.22 -32.86 4.51
CA ALA A 274 -9.69 -34.17 4.12
C ALA A 274 -9.22 -34.97 5.34
N GLU A 275 -8.52 -34.33 6.28
CA GLU A 275 -8.09 -34.94 7.52
C GLU A 275 -9.30 -35.39 8.37
N LEU A 276 -10.30 -34.52 8.54
CA LEU A 276 -11.52 -34.87 9.26
C LEU A 276 -12.27 -36.04 8.61
N ARG A 277 -12.31 -36.10 7.28
CA ARG A 277 -12.89 -37.24 6.53
C ARG A 277 -12.12 -38.53 6.78
N ASP A 278 -10.79 -38.51 6.74
CA ASP A 278 -9.96 -39.69 7.01
C ASP A 278 -10.13 -40.17 8.46
N ARG A 279 -10.09 -39.25 9.44
CA ARG A 279 -10.36 -39.56 10.85
C ARG A 279 -11.73 -40.24 11.04
N ARG A 280 -12.78 -39.70 10.40
CA ARG A 280 -14.13 -40.28 10.44
C ARG A 280 -14.18 -41.67 9.82
N ASN A 281 -13.54 -41.87 8.65
CA ASN A 281 -13.52 -43.16 7.97
C ASN A 281 -12.80 -44.24 8.81
N ARG A 282 -11.68 -43.90 9.43
CA ARG A 282 -10.96 -44.80 10.35
C ARG A 282 -11.80 -45.17 11.56
N ALA A 283 -12.40 -44.18 12.22
CA ALA A 283 -13.29 -44.41 13.35
C ALA A 283 -14.48 -45.31 12.97
N GLN A 284 -15.04 -45.14 11.76
CA GLN A 284 -16.13 -45.98 11.26
C GLN A 284 -15.69 -47.42 11.01
N LEU A 285 -14.51 -47.63 10.41
CA LEU A 285 -13.97 -48.98 10.18
C LEU A 285 -13.69 -49.70 11.51
N GLU A 286 -13.06 -49.02 12.47
CA GLU A 286 -12.79 -49.57 13.81
C GLU A 286 -14.09 -49.89 14.57
N ALA A 287 -15.09 -49.01 14.49
CA ALA A 287 -16.40 -49.24 15.09
C ALA A 287 -17.12 -50.44 14.43
N GLN A 288 -17.07 -50.57 13.10
CA GLN A 288 -17.63 -51.72 12.39
C GLN A 288 -16.96 -53.04 12.81
N LEU A 289 -15.62 -53.08 12.83
CA LEU A 289 -14.86 -54.28 13.19
C LEU A 289 -15.11 -54.68 14.66
N SER A 290 -15.12 -53.72 15.59
CA SER A 290 -15.37 -53.99 17.01
C SER A 290 -16.80 -54.49 17.26
N VAL A 291 -17.82 -53.85 16.67
CA VAL A 291 -19.22 -54.29 16.79
C VAL A 291 -19.42 -55.65 16.13
N GLN A 292 -18.83 -55.90 14.96
CA GLN A 292 -18.91 -57.20 14.30
C GLN A 292 -18.29 -58.31 15.16
N SER A 293 -17.10 -58.08 15.73
CA SER A 293 -16.44 -59.04 16.62
C SER A 293 -17.28 -59.32 17.88
N GLU A 294 -17.84 -58.29 18.52
CA GLU A 294 -18.71 -58.46 19.69
C GLU A 294 -19.99 -59.25 19.36
N ARG A 295 -20.59 -59.00 18.18
CA ARG A 295 -21.76 -59.75 17.71
C ARG A 295 -21.41 -61.20 17.41
N GLU A 296 -20.30 -61.46 16.72
CA GLU A 296 -19.85 -62.82 16.42
C GLU A 296 -19.55 -63.61 17.69
N ASN A 297 -18.88 -62.99 18.67
CA ASN A 297 -18.62 -63.59 19.98
C ASN A 297 -19.91 -63.90 20.73
N ALA A 298 -20.87 -62.97 20.76
CA ALA A 298 -22.17 -63.18 21.39
C ALA A 298 -22.98 -64.30 20.70
N MET A 299 -22.97 -64.35 19.37
CA MET A 299 -23.63 -65.41 18.59
C MET A 299 -22.97 -66.78 18.82
N ALA A 300 -21.64 -66.84 18.84
CA ALA A 300 -20.91 -68.07 19.10
C ALA A 300 -21.16 -68.59 20.53
N ALA A 301 -21.12 -67.71 21.53
CA ALA A 301 -21.43 -68.06 22.91
C ALA A 301 -22.89 -68.51 23.08
N ALA A 302 -23.84 -67.82 22.45
CA ALA A 302 -25.25 -68.20 22.44
C ALA A 302 -25.47 -69.57 21.77
N LEU A 303 -24.78 -69.85 20.65
CA LEU A 303 -24.83 -71.14 19.96
C LEU A 303 -24.28 -72.27 20.83
N ILE A 304 -23.14 -72.05 21.50
CA ILE A 304 -22.55 -73.02 22.44
C ILE A 304 -23.53 -73.32 23.58
N LEU A 305 -24.13 -72.29 24.18
CA LEU A 305 -25.14 -72.46 25.23
C LEU A 305 -26.40 -73.18 24.74
N LEU A 306 -26.84 -72.91 23.51
CA LEU A 306 -27.95 -73.63 22.88
C LEU A 306 -27.61 -75.12 22.70
N MET A 307 -26.40 -75.43 22.23
CA MET A 307 -25.93 -76.82 22.08
C MET A 307 -25.85 -77.54 23.44
N ILE A 308 -25.38 -76.86 24.49
CA ILE A 308 -25.38 -77.39 25.87
C ILE A 308 -26.82 -77.63 26.35
N ALA A 309 -27.74 -76.70 26.09
CA ALA A 309 -29.14 -76.83 26.48
C ALA A 309 -29.82 -78.02 25.78
N ILE A 310 -29.55 -78.24 24.49
CA ILE A 310 -30.05 -79.39 23.73
C ILE A 310 -29.46 -80.69 24.27
N ALA A 311 -28.16 -80.76 24.52
CA ALA A 311 -27.49 -81.94 25.06
C ALA A 311 -28.00 -82.30 26.47
N ALA A 312 -28.13 -81.31 27.35
CA ALA A 312 -28.72 -81.50 28.68
C ALA A 312 -30.20 -81.89 28.60
N GLY A 313 -30.97 -81.29 27.69
CA GLY A 313 -32.35 -81.65 27.41
C GLY A 313 -32.52 -83.10 26.96
N TYR A 314 -31.61 -83.62 26.14
CA TYR A 314 -31.59 -85.04 25.77
C TYR A 314 -31.39 -85.95 26.99
N VAL A 315 -30.50 -85.59 27.93
CA VAL A 315 -30.30 -86.32 29.20
C VAL A 315 -31.56 -86.28 30.06
N VAL A 316 -32.27 -85.16 30.13
CA VAL A 316 -33.57 -85.03 30.82
C VAL A 316 -34.60 -86.00 30.24
N VAL A 317 -34.72 -86.07 28.91
CA VAL A 317 -35.67 -86.98 28.24
C VAL A 317 -35.30 -88.45 28.50
N ASN A 318 -34.02 -88.82 28.41
CA ASN A 318 -33.56 -90.21 28.57
C ASN A 318 -33.54 -90.73 30.03
N SER A 319 -33.49 -89.82 31.02
CA SER A 319 -33.55 -90.17 32.45
C SER A 319 -34.98 -90.23 33.00
N ARG A 320 -35.97 -89.79 32.22
CA ARG A 320 -37.38 -89.78 32.62
C ARG A 320 -37.91 -91.21 32.74
N GLY A 321 -38.31 -91.62 33.95
CA GLY A 321 -38.91 -92.94 34.22
C GLY A 321 -37.95 -94.09 34.56
N LYS A 322 -36.64 -93.82 34.76
CA LYS A 322 -35.66 -94.83 35.20
C LYS A 322 -35.39 -94.72 36.71
N GLU A 323 -35.59 -95.80 37.47
CA GLU A 323 -35.34 -95.84 38.92
C GLU A 323 -33.87 -95.50 39.26
N GLY A 324 -33.65 -94.64 40.27
CA GLY A 324 -32.32 -94.24 40.75
C GLY A 324 -31.64 -93.07 40.02
N THR A 325 -32.31 -92.39 39.08
CA THR A 325 -31.71 -91.28 38.29
C THR A 325 -32.21 -89.85 38.61
N GLU A 326 -33.00 -89.67 39.68
CA GLU A 326 -33.61 -88.37 40.04
C GLU A 326 -32.63 -87.21 40.17
N ARG A 327 -31.48 -87.41 40.84
CA ARG A 327 -30.46 -86.34 40.96
C ARG A 327 -29.95 -85.89 39.58
N ARG A 328 -29.72 -86.83 38.66
CA ARG A 328 -29.23 -86.52 37.29
C ARG A 328 -30.28 -85.74 36.50
N PHE A 329 -31.56 -86.08 36.65
CA PHE A 329 -32.65 -85.34 36.03
C PHE A 329 -32.69 -83.88 36.50
N VAL A 330 -32.64 -83.64 37.82
CA VAL A 330 -32.70 -82.28 38.39
C VAL A 330 -31.51 -81.43 37.94
N PHE A 331 -30.29 -81.96 38.00
CA PHE A 331 -29.11 -81.23 37.52
C PHE A 331 -29.17 -80.95 36.01
N ALA A 332 -29.57 -81.93 35.19
CA ALA A 332 -29.67 -81.75 33.74
C ALA A 332 -30.78 -80.75 33.35
N ALA A 333 -31.92 -80.74 34.06
CA ALA A 333 -32.99 -79.78 33.85
C ALA A 333 -32.57 -78.35 34.23
N ALA A 334 -31.84 -78.20 35.35
CA ALA A 334 -31.27 -76.92 35.76
C ALA A 334 -30.25 -76.39 34.72
N ILE A 335 -29.35 -77.25 34.25
CA ILE A 335 -28.37 -76.90 33.21
C ILE A 335 -29.09 -76.50 31.91
N ALA A 336 -30.07 -77.29 31.46
CA ALA A 336 -30.82 -76.98 30.24
C ALA A 336 -31.55 -75.63 30.33
N GLY A 337 -32.20 -75.34 31.46
CA GLY A 337 -32.90 -74.08 31.68
C GLY A 337 -31.96 -72.87 31.75
N VAL A 338 -30.86 -72.96 32.49
CA VAL A 338 -29.87 -71.88 32.62
C VAL A 338 -29.16 -71.62 31.29
N SER A 339 -28.76 -72.68 30.57
CA SER A 339 -28.11 -72.54 29.27
C SER A 339 -29.05 -71.96 28.21
N LEU A 340 -30.33 -72.34 28.19
CA LEU A 340 -31.32 -71.76 27.28
C LEU A 340 -31.56 -70.27 27.58
N LEU A 341 -31.73 -69.92 28.87
CA LEU A 341 -31.91 -68.53 29.28
C LEU A 341 -30.67 -67.68 28.95
N GLY A 342 -29.48 -68.20 29.21
CA GLY A 342 -28.21 -67.53 28.89
C GLY A 342 -28.04 -67.31 27.38
N ALA A 343 -28.43 -68.28 26.55
CA ALA A 343 -28.41 -68.13 25.09
C ALA A 343 -29.36 -67.02 24.61
N ILE A 344 -30.57 -66.95 25.17
CA ILE A 344 -31.55 -65.89 24.85
C ILE A 344 -31.04 -64.51 25.28
N ILE A 345 -30.48 -64.40 26.49
CA ILE A 345 -29.93 -63.14 27.00
C ILE A 345 -28.80 -62.65 26.08
N LEU A 346 -27.82 -63.49 25.75
CA LEU A 346 -26.71 -63.12 24.87
C LEU A 346 -27.18 -62.73 23.45
N TRP A 347 -28.21 -63.39 22.93
CA TRP A 347 -28.79 -63.08 21.63
C TRP A 347 -29.50 -61.73 21.61
N ILE A 348 -30.21 -61.38 22.68
CA ILE A 348 -30.94 -60.11 22.80
C ILE A 348 -29.99 -58.96 23.15
N SER A 349 -28.98 -59.20 23.99
CA SER A 349 -28.02 -58.19 24.44
C SER A 349 -26.91 -57.89 23.43
N ARG A 350 -26.91 -58.54 22.25
CA ARG A 350 -25.91 -58.27 21.21
C ARG A 350 -26.03 -56.81 20.72
N PRO A 351 -24.91 -56.13 20.44
CA PRO A 351 -24.97 -54.74 20.03
C PRO A 351 -25.71 -54.56 18.71
N GLY A 352 -26.56 -53.53 18.67
CA GLY A 352 -27.28 -53.09 17.48
C GLY A 352 -26.36 -52.44 16.46
N ILE A 353 -26.87 -52.20 15.24
CA ILE A 353 -26.09 -51.53 14.18
C ILE A 353 -25.91 -50.03 14.49
N ASP A 354 -26.83 -49.45 15.27
CA ASP A 354 -26.82 -48.08 15.79
C ASP A 354 -25.69 -47.81 16.81
N GLU A 355 -25.09 -48.86 17.37
CA GLU A 355 -23.93 -48.74 18.25
C GLU A 355 -22.67 -48.27 17.48
N ILE A 356 -22.61 -48.53 16.16
CA ILE A 356 -21.51 -48.08 15.30
C ILE A 356 -21.48 -46.55 15.25
N ASP A 357 -22.63 -45.92 15.01
CA ASP A 357 -22.74 -44.46 14.91
C ASP A 357 -22.38 -43.78 16.24
N ARG A 358 -22.85 -44.34 17.36
CA ARG A 358 -22.50 -43.85 18.72
C ARG A 358 -21.01 -43.94 19.03
N ARG A 359 -20.34 -45.03 18.60
CA ARG A 359 -18.89 -45.19 18.75
C ARG A 359 -18.09 -44.22 17.87
N VAL A 360 -18.54 -44.00 16.62
CA VAL A 360 -17.92 -43.01 15.71
C VAL A 360 -18.00 -41.60 16.28
N GLU A 361 -19.17 -41.19 16.76
CA GLU A 361 -19.36 -39.87 17.38
C GLU A 361 -18.48 -39.70 18.63
N THR A 362 -18.43 -40.73 19.49
CA THR A 362 -17.56 -40.73 20.68
C THR A 362 -16.09 -40.63 20.30
N ALA A 363 -15.63 -41.37 19.28
CA ALA A 363 -14.24 -41.36 18.82
C ALA A 363 -13.84 -40.01 18.21
N LEU A 364 -14.74 -39.36 17.48
CA LEU A 364 -14.53 -38.02 16.93
C LEU A 364 -14.48 -36.95 18.04
N ASN A 365 -15.29 -37.08 19.09
CA ASN A 365 -15.33 -36.13 20.20
C ASN A 365 -14.14 -36.28 21.16
N GLN A 366 -13.63 -37.49 21.39
CA GLN A 366 -12.47 -37.74 22.26
C GLN A 366 -11.13 -37.26 21.66
N GLY A 367 -11.06 -37.07 20.33
CA GLY A 367 -9.89 -36.50 19.64
C GLY A 367 -9.95 -34.99 19.41
N GLY A 368 -10.97 -34.30 19.96
CA GLY A 368 -11.27 -32.88 19.71
C GLY A 368 -10.66 -31.88 20.70
N ASP A 369 -9.99 -32.35 21.76
CA ASP A 369 -9.34 -31.47 22.74
C ASP A 369 -7.96 -31.04 22.24
N GLY A 370 -7.91 -29.93 21.49
CA GLY A 370 -6.63 -29.28 21.24
C GLY A 370 -6.50 -28.41 20.01
N ASP A 371 -7.55 -27.75 19.52
CA ASP A 371 -7.39 -26.44 18.85
C ASP A 371 -8.76 -25.79 18.64
N THR A 372 -9.33 -25.24 19.72
CA THR A 372 -10.23 -24.10 19.51
C THR A 372 -9.29 -22.91 19.51
N PRO A 373 -9.03 -22.25 18.36
CA PRO A 373 -8.35 -20.97 18.41
C PRO A 373 -9.24 -20.10 19.30
N GLN A 374 -8.77 -19.81 20.51
CA GLN A 374 -9.30 -18.68 21.24
C GLN A 374 -8.95 -17.49 20.36
N THR A 375 -9.91 -17.07 19.53
CA THR A 375 -9.86 -15.79 18.86
C THR A 375 -9.85 -14.77 19.97
N THR A 376 -8.66 -14.41 20.45
CA THR A 376 -8.47 -13.30 21.37
C THR A 376 -8.85 -12.05 20.60
N SER A 377 -10.15 -11.74 20.62
CA SER A 377 -10.80 -10.51 20.19
C SER A 377 -10.36 -9.28 21.00
N ASN A 378 -9.42 -9.45 21.92
CA ASN A 378 -8.91 -8.41 22.80
C ASN A 378 -7.65 -7.78 22.20
N ALA A 379 -7.85 -6.90 21.22
CA ALA A 379 -7.06 -5.68 20.95
C ALA A 379 -7.42 -5.15 19.56
N ARG A 380 -8.70 -4.78 19.38
CA ARG A 380 -9.17 -3.94 18.27
C ARG A 380 -9.13 -2.45 18.62
N GLU A 381 -8.90 -2.12 19.89
CA GLU A 381 -8.86 -0.77 20.45
C GLU A 381 -7.55 -0.53 21.20
N GLY A 382 -7.22 0.74 21.39
CA GLY A 382 -6.04 1.21 22.11
C GLY A 382 -5.03 1.92 21.22
N THR A 383 -3.89 2.27 21.82
CA THR A 383 -2.83 3.00 21.13
C THR A 383 -2.09 2.10 20.16
N MET A 384 -2.10 2.51 18.89
CA MET A 384 -1.44 1.84 17.78
C MET A 384 -0.20 2.63 17.35
N ILE A 385 0.86 1.90 17.03
CA ILE A 385 2.02 2.40 16.30
C ILE A 385 2.01 1.72 14.94
N CYS A 386 1.89 2.52 13.88
CA CYS A 386 1.78 2.09 12.51
C CYS A 386 3.06 2.42 11.75
N THR A 387 3.76 1.37 11.30
CA THR A 387 5.02 1.50 10.55
C THR A 387 4.77 1.24 9.07
N LEU A 388 5.39 2.07 8.22
CA LEU A 388 5.25 1.97 6.78
C LEU A 388 5.73 0.60 6.29
N VAL A 389 5.03 0.01 5.33
CA VAL A 389 5.41 -1.21 4.61
C VAL A 389 5.87 -0.79 3.21
N PRO A 390 7.17 -0.57 2.96
CA PRO A 390 7.67 0.01 1.72
C PRO A 390 7.27 -0.78 0.47
N GLU A 391 7.22 -2.11 0.56
CA GLU A 391 6.93 -3.00 -0.57
C GLU A 391 5.47 -2.89 -1.04
N ARG A 392 4.59 -2.47 -0.14
CA ARG A 392 3.15 -2.25 -0.40
C ARG A 392 2.82 -0.78 -0.65
N SER A 393 3.82 0.10 -0.60
CA SER A 393 3.64 1.54 -0.67
C SER A 393 4.22 2.14 -1.94
N ARG A 394 3.58 3.20 -2.43
CA ARG A 394 4.10 4.15 -3.42
C ARG A 394 4.20 5.51 -2.75
N VAL A 395 5.41 6.00 -2.59
CA VAL A 395 5.69 7.31 -2.00
C VAL A 395 6.36 8.17 -3.07
N THR A 396 5.82 9.36 -3.33
CA THR A 396 6.45 10.34 -4.24
C THR A 396 7.07 11.47 -3.42
N GLY A 397 6.30 12.09 -2.50
CA GLY A 397 6.80 13.16 -1.64
C GLY A 397 6.32 13.16 -0.18
N ALA A 398 5.44 12.24 0.24
CA ALA A 398 5.00 12.18 1.63
C ALA A 398 6.11 11.75 2.59
N ARG A 399 6.00 12.22 3.85
CA ARG A 399 6.85 11.73 4.94
C ARG A 399 6.51 10.28 5.26
N THR A 400 7.54 9.51 5.61
CA THR A 400 7.46 8.07 5.87
C THR A 400 7.62 7.71 7.34
N ASP A 401 7.42 8.68 8.24
CA ASP A 401 7.53 8.49 9.69
C ASP A 401 6.45 7.52 10.20
N ASP A 402 6.71 6.90 11.36
CA ASP A 402 5.70 6.10 12.06
C ASP A 402 4.50 6.96 12.46
N VAL A 403 3.30 6.42 12.28
CA VAL A 403 2.05 7.08 12.66
C VAL A 403 1.56 6.47 13.96
N GLU A 404 1.39 7.31 14.98
CA GLU A 404 0.85 6.91 16.27
C GLU A 404 -0.56 7.48 16.46
N PHE A 405 -1.51 6.63 16.86
CA PHE A 405 -2.84 7.08 17.25
C PHE A 405 -3.53 6.12 18.22
N ASP A 406 -4.42 6.66 19.05
CA ASP A 406 -5.32 5.91 19.90
C ASP A 406 -6.65 5.64 19.19
N TRP A 407 -7.05 4.37 19.07
CA TRP A 407 -8.24 3.93 18.34
C TRP A 407 -9.33 3.40 19.28
N ALA A 408 -10.56 3.87 19.08
CA ALA A 408 -11.77 3.34 19.72
C ALA A 408 -12.70 2.66 18.71
N ALA A 409 -13.53 1.69 19.14
CA ALA A 409 -14.39 0.92 18.24
C ALA A 409 -15.50 1.74 17.57
N ASP A 410 -15.82 2.92 18.10
CA ASP A 410 -16.73 3.88 17.46
C ASP A 410 -16.05 4.70 16.34
N GLY A 411 -14.78 4.41 16.04
CA GLY A 411 -13.97 5.11 15.04
C GLY A 411 -13.43 6.45 15.52
N CYS A 412 -13.53 6.74 16.82
CA CYS A 412 -12.86 7.89 17.38
C CYS A 412 -11.35 7.66 17.46
N VAL A 413 -10.60 8.66 17.01
CA VAL A 413 -9.13 8.68 17.05
C VAL A 413 -8.63 9.80 17.96
N ASN A 414 -7.74 9.46 18.89
CA ASN A 414 -7.14 10.39 19.86
C ASN A 414 -8.18 11.25 20.62
N THR A 415 -9.35 10.66 20.89
CA THR A 415 -10.53 11.29 21.51
C THR A 415 -11.04 12.57 20.84
N ARG A 416 -10.61 12.86 19.60
CA ARG A 416 -10.79 14.17 18.94
C ARG A 416 -11.25 14.08 17.50
N THR A 417 -10.80 13.06 16.78
CA THR A 417 -11.03 12.96 15.34
C THR A 417 -11.93 11.77 15.05
N GLN A 418 -13.16 12.02 14.61
CA GLN A 418 -14.07 10.97 14.17
C GLN A 418 -13.68 10.46 12.78
N TYR A 419 -13.54 9.15 12.61
CA TYR A 419 -13.53 8.49 11.31
C TYR A 419 -14.96 8.20 10.87
N GLY A 420 -15.23 8.38 9.58
CA GLY A 420 -16.51 8.02 8.98
C GLY A 420 -16.57 6.53 8.69
N LEU A 421 -17.73 5.90 8.83
CA LEU A 421 -17.97 4.49 8.50
C LEU A 421 -18.91 4.42 7.29
N ASN A 422 -18.44 3.84 6.19
CA ASN A 422 -19.26 3.62 5.00
C ASN A 422 -18.94 2.24 4.41
N ALA A 423 -19.97 1.43 4.13
CA ALA A 423 -19.82 0.06 3.61
C ALA A 423 -18.86 -0.85 4.41
N GLY A 424 -18.72 -0.60 5.72
CA GLY A 424 -17.81 -1.36 6.60
C GLY A 424 -16.37 -0.86 6.62
N GLU A 425 -16.04 0.20 5.88
CA GLU A 425 -14.71 0.81 5.86
C GLU A 425 -14.67 2.09 6.70
N TRP A 426 -13.69 2.17 7.61
CA TRP A 426 -13.39 3.39 8.36
C TRP A 426 -12.52 4.31 7.53
N THR A 427 -13.02 5.51 7.24
CA THR A 427 -12.36 6.48 6.37
C THR A 427 -12.39 7.89 6.96
N ARG A 428 -11.26 8.59 6.82
CA ARG A 428 -11.13 10.02 7.13
C ARG A 428 -10.55 10.75 5.93
N VAL A 429 -11.27 11.75 5.44
CA VAL A 429 -10.80 12.63 4.37
C VAL A 429 -10.21 13.90 4.99
N LEU A 430 -8.98 14.22 4.62
CA LEU A 430 -8.24 15.40 5.06
C LEU A 430 -8.05 16.33 3.86
N VAL A 431 -8.51 17.57 4.03
CA VAL A 431 -8.45 18.64 3.02
C VAL A 431 -7.83 19.85 3.75
N PRO A 432 -6.49 19.96 3.81
CA PRO A 432 -5.80 21.05 4.50
C PRO A 432 -5.93 22.38 3.75
N ASP A 433 -5.80 23.48 4.50
CA ASP A 433 -5.87 24.84 3.96
C ASP A 433 -4.53 25.33 3.40
N ASP A 434 -3.42 24.72 3.82
CA ASP A 434 -2.05 25.17 3.54
C ASP A 434 -1.27 24.24 2.61
N GLU A 435 -1.86 23.12 2.21
CA GLU A 435 -1.30 22.17 1.25
C GLU A 435 -2.28 21.87 0.12
N GLU A 436 -1.76 21.69 -1.09
CA GLU A 436 -2.52 21.32 -2.29
C GLU A 436 -2.63 19.79 -2.44
N VAL A 437 -3.04 19.13 -1.35
CA VAL A 437 -3.13 17.67 -1.24
C VAL A 437 -4.38 17.26 -0.49
N VAL A 438 -5.19 16.38 -1.08
CA VAL A 438 -6.26 15.67 -0.35
C VAL A 438 -5.77 14.30 0.05
N SER A 439 -5.95 13.93 1.32
CA SER A 439 -5.61 12.59 1.82
C SER A 439 -6.86 11.82 2.23
N VAL A 440 -6.98 10.57 1.77
CA VAL A 440 -8.03 9.63 2.18
C VAL A 440 -7.37 8.55 3.03
N ASN A 441 -7.58 8.64 4.34
CA ASN A 441 -7.02 7.72 5.32
C ASN A 441 -8.05 6.64 5.65
N ARG A 442 -7.68 5.38 5.50
CA ARG A 442 -8.50 4.22 5.90
C ARG A 442 -7.80 3.43 7.00
N TYR A 443 -8.59 2.91 7.93
CA TYR A 443 -8.07 2.01 8.96
C TYR A 443 -8.94 0.76 9.05
N ASP A 444 -8.32 -0.40 8.92
CA ASP A 444 -8.97 -1.69 9.11
C ASP A 444 -8.54 -2.27 10.47
N PRO A 445 -9.43 -2.30 11.49
CA PRO A 445 -9.11 -2.81 12.82
C PRO A 445 -8.93 -4.34 12.85
N ASP A 446 -9.47 -5.08 11.88
CA ASP A 446 -9.35 -6.54 11.83
C ASP A 446 -7.98 -6.96 11.29
N THR A 447 -7.51 -6.29 10.23
CA THR A 447 -6.17 -6.55 9.66
C THR A 447 -5.08 -5.67 10.27
N ARG A 448 -5.46 -4.68 11.09
CA ARG A 448 -4.57 -3.62 11.63
C ARG A 448 -3.77 -2.92 10.52
N THR A 449 -4.42 -2.68 9.38
CA THR A 449 -3.81 -1.99 8.26
C THR A 449 -4.28 -0.54 8.25
N PHE A 450 -3.35 0.40 8.24
CA PHE A 450 -3.63 1.81 7.97
C PHE A 450 -3.18 2.15 6.55
N LEU A 451 -4.07 2.74 5.76
CA LEU A 451 -3.86 3.10 4.36
C LEU A 451 -4.07 4.60 4.21
N SER A 452 -3.11 5.32 3.65
CA SER A 452 -3.24 6.72 3.29
C SER A 452 -3.06 6.88 1.78
N GLU A 453 -4.12 7.25 1.08
CA GLU A 453 -4.08 7.62 -0.33
C GLU A 453 -4.00 9.13 -0.46
N ARG A 454 -2.99 9.66 -1.15
CA ARG A 454 -2.81 11.11 -1.32
C ARG A 454 -3.01 11.50 -2.78
N TYR A 455 -3.79 12.55 -2.98
CA TYR A 455 -4.13 13.14 -4.26
C TYR A 455 -3.52 14.54 -4.32
N LEU A 456 -2.49 14.70 -5.15
CA LEU A 456 -1.82 15.96 -5.35
C LEU A 456 -2.62 16.76 -6.38
N LEU A 457 -3.52 17.63 -5.91
CA LEU A 457 -4.46 18.36 -6.76
C LEU A 457 -3.86 19.68 -7.26
N GLY A 458 -4.36 20.18 -8.40
CA GLY A 458 -4.11 21.55 -8.82
C GLY A 458 -4.99 22.53 -8.04
N ARG A 459 -4.60 23.81 -8.01
CA ARG A 459 -5.27 24.85 -7.20
C ARG A 459 -6.79 24.92 -7.39
N ASN A 460 -7.29 24.77 -8.62
CA ASN A 460 -8.73 24.83 -8.89
C ASN A 460 -9.48 23.64 -8.30
N ASP A 461 -8.96 22.42 -8.50
CA ASP A 461 -9.56 21.19 -7.97
C ASP A 461 -9.49 21.18 -6.44
N MET A 462 -8.40 21.70 -5.87
CA MET A 462 -8.25 21.84 -4.43
C MET A 462 -9.21 22.88 -3.85
N ALA A 463 -9.41 24.02 -4.51
CA ALA A 463 -10.40 25.01 -4.10
C ALA A 463 -11.81 24.39 -4.10
N GLN A 464 -12.16 23.62 -5.13
CA GLN A 464 -13.43 22.90 -5.17
C GLN A 464 -13.56 21.87 -4.04
N ALA A 465 -12.48 21.13 -3.74
CA ALA A 465 -12.47 20.18 -2.63
C ALA A 465 -12.64 20.86 -1.26
N ARG A 466 -11.99 22.03 -1.05
CA ARG A 466 -12.15 22.87 0.16
C ARG A 466 -13.57 23.40 0.27
N ASP A 467 -14.15 23.91 -0.81
CA ASP A 467 -15.52 24.40 -0.85
C ASP A 467 -16.53 23.32 -0.48
N VAL A 468 -16.38 22.11 -1.03
CA VAL A 468 -17.26 20.97 -0.68
C VAL A 468 -17.01 20.49 0.75
N ARG A 469 -15.74 20.44 1.20
CA ARG A 469 -15.41 20.09 2.59
C ARG A 469 -16.03 21.06 3.58
N ALA A 470 -16.12 22.35 3.25
CA ALA A 470 -16.70 23.39 4.11
C ALA A 470 -18.23 23.27 4.28
N GLN A 471 -18.92 22.48 3.44
CA GLN A 471 -20.37 22.29 3.52
C GLN A 471 -20.82 21.41 4.68
N TYR A 472 -19.90 20.74 5.37
CA TYR A 472 -20.21 19.91 6.53
C TYR A 472 -19.16 20.07 7.64
N GLU A 473 -19.59 19.92 8.89
CA GLU A 473 -18.69 19.88 10.04
C GLU A 473 -18.43 18.43 10.45
N ALA A 474 -17.17 18.12 10.75
CA ALA A 474 -16.85 16.79 11.26
C ALA A 474 -17.39 16.67 12.69
N PRO A 475 -18.22 15.66 13.00
CA PRO A 475 -18.76 15.48 14.33
C PRO A 475 -17.65 15.19 15.35
N THR A 476 -17.85 15.63 16.59
CA THR A 476 -17.00 15.21 17.71
C THR A 476 -17.24 13.75 18.04
N CYS A 477 -16.23 13.09 18.61
CA CYS A 477 -16.40 11.74 19.16
C CYS A 477 -17.52 11.70 20.22
N SER A 478 -18.08 10.51 20.49
CA SER A 478 -19.16 10.24 21.47
C SER A 478 -20.61 10.59 21.07
N ILE A 479 -20.87 10.94 19.80
CA ILE A 479 -22.22 11.12 19.27
C ILE A 479 -22.66 9.81 18.58
N SER A 480 -23.86 9.30 18.88
CA SER A 480 -24.43 8.13 18.19
C SER A 480 -24.63 8.42 16.70
N ASP A 481 -24.29 7.45 15.84
CA ASP A 481 -24.38 7.53 14.37
C ASP A 481 -23.46 8.57 13.69
N ALA A 482 -22.58 9.25 14.45
CA ALA A 482 -21.64 10.22 13.90
C ALA A 482 -20.73 9.63 12.82
N ALA A 483 -20.29 8.40 13.01
CA ALA A 483 -19.46 7.67 12.06
C ALA A 483 -20.18 7.48 10.70
N SER A 484 -21.43 6.99 10.69
CA SER A 484 -22.15 6.77 9.43
C SER A 484 -22.48 8.08 8.71
N VAL A 485 -22.91 9.09 9.45
CA VAL A 485 -23.22 10.42 8.88
C VAL A 485 -21.97 11.03 8.24
N LEU A 486 -20.84 11.02 8.94
CA LEU A 486 -19.58 11.51 8.39
C LEU A 486 -19.11 10.66 7.19
N GLY A 487 -19.32 9.34 7.24
CA GLY A 487 -19.00 8.42 6.16
C GLY A 487 -19.75 8.73 4.86
N GLU A 488 -21.00 9.16 4.94
CA GLU A 488 -21.81 9.61 3.79
C GLU A 488 -21.38 11.01 3.33
N GLN A 489 -21.22 11.97 4.24
CA GLN A 489 -20.84 13.35 3.91
C GLN A 489 -19.50 13.42 3.16
N GLN A 490 -18.50 12.65 3.61
CA GLN A 490 -17.17 12.64 2.98
C GLN A 490 -17.17 12.11 1.54
N GLN A 491 -18.19 11.38 1.11
CA GLN A 491 -18.29 10.91 -0.29
C GLN A 491 -18.39 12.07 -1.28
N SER A 492 -18.94 13.20 -0.87
CA SER A 492 -18.99 14.41 -1.71
C SER A 492 -17.58 14.87 -2.12
N VAL A 493 -16.63 14.92 -1.17
CA VAL A 493 -15.23 15.26 -1.46
C VAL A 493 -14.56 14.14 -2.26
N ILE A 494 -14.75 12.88 -1.88
CA ILE A 494 -14.15 11.72 -2.57
C ILE A 494 -14.56 11.68 -4.05
N SER A 495 -15.80 12.05 -4.38
CA SER A 495 -16.31 12.07 -5.76
C SER A 495 -15.64 13.10 -6.67
N LEU A 496 -14.98 14.11 -6.10
CA LEU A 496 -14.19 15.10 -6.85
C LEU A 496 -12.77 14.62 -7.14
N LEU A 497 -12.29 13.59 -6.41
CA LEU A 497 -10.91 13.15 -6.52
C LEU A 497 -10.71 12.35 -7.82
N PRO A 498 -9.51 12.44 -8.43
CA PRO A 498 -9.14 11.55 -9.52
C PRO A 498 -9.32 10.09 -9.13
N ASN A 499 -9.59 9.22 -10.10
CA ASN A 499 -9.76 7.78 -9.85
C ASN A 499 -8.51 7.10 -9.31
N ARG A 500 -7.33 7.72 -9.45
CA ARG A 500 -6.04 7.18 -9.04
C ARG A 500 -5.34 8.19 -8.13
N PRO A 501 -4.84 7.75 -6.96
CA PRO A 501 -4.00 8.60 -6.13
C PRO A 501 -2.58 8.69 -6.70
N ASN A 502 -1.90 9.79 -6.40
CA ASN A 502 -0.46 9.95 -6.68
C ASN A 502 0.38 9.06 -5.75
N GLU A 503 -0.03 9.00 -4.48
CA GLU A 503 0.68 8.24 -3.44
C GLU A 503 -0.26 7.28 -2.72
N ARG A 504 0.30 6.13 -2.33
CA ARG A 504 -0.39 5.12 -1.56
C ARG A 504 0.54 4.62 -0.46
N LEU A 505 0.30 5.02 0.77
CA LEU A 505 1.10 4.62 1.91
C LEU A 505 0.35 3.55 2.70
N VAL A 506 0.95 2.37 2.79
CA VAL A 506 0.40 1.22 3.52
C VAL A 506 1.23 1.01 4.76
N TYR A 507 0.58 1.04 5.92
CA TYR A 507 1.20 0.83 7.21
C TYR A 507 0.64 -0.43 7.88
N SER A 508 1.51 -1.13 8.60
CA SER A 508 1.14 -2.22 9.49
C SER A 508 1.14 -1.70 10.93
N CYS A 509 0.00 -1.82 11.60
CA CYS A 509 -0.19 -1.29 12.96
C CYS A 509 -0.05 -2.38 14.02
N SER A 510 0.64 -2.05 15.10
CA SER A 510 0.78 -2.89 16.29
C SER A 510 0.36 -2.11 17.54
N PRO A 511 -0.27 -2.76 18.54
CA PRO A 511 -0.52 -2.12 19.82
C PRO A 511 0.80 -1.68 20.46
N ARG A 512 0.83 -0.48 21.04
CA ARG A 512 1.98 -0.01 21.81
C ARG A 512 2.25 -0.98 22.97
N GLU A 513 3.40 -1.65 22.94
CA GLU A 513 3.85 -2.47 24.07
C GLU A 513 4.24 -1.54 25.24
N ASN A 514 3.68 -1.80 26.42
CA ASN A 514 4.08 -1.14 27.66
C ASN A 514 5.43 -1.69 28.15
N GLY A 515 6.52 -1.38 27.44
CA GLY A 515 7.90 -1.64 27.84
C GLY A 515 8.60 -0.35 28.31
N PRO A 516 9.58 -0.42 29.24
CA PRO A 516 10.31 0.77 29.68
C PRO A 516 11.03 1.41 28.50
N VAL A 517 10.80 2.72 28.32
CA VAL A 517 11.46 3.56 27.32
C VAL A 517 12.97 3.47 27.53
N THR A 518 13.65 2.70 26.67
CA THR A 518 15.09 2.80 26.51
C THR A 518 15.32 3.98 25.57
N PRO A 519 15.98 5.08 26.00
CA PRO A 519 16.25 6.18 25.10
C PRO A 519 17.10 5.68 23.93
N LEU A 520 16.60 5.83 22.71
CA LEU A 520 17.33 5.58 21.49
C LEU A 520 18.59 6.47 21.50
N SER A 521 19.74 5.81 21.53
CA SER A 521 21.03 6.46 21.37
C SER A 521 21.11 7.10 20.00
N THR A 522 21.34 8.41 19.97
CA THR A 522 21.92 9.11 18.84
C THR A 522 23.27 8.49 18.47
N GLN A 523 23.29 7.60 17.48
CA GLN A 523 24.47 7.16 16.72
C GLN A 523 23.99 6.76 15.32
N GLY A 524 24.47 7.28 14.21
CA GLY A 524 25.50 8.28 14.00
C GLY A 524 25.45 8.79 12.55
N GLN A 525 25.92 10.02 12.38
CA GLN A 525 26.45 10.55 11.13
C GLN A 525 27.58 9.62 10.64
N PRO A 526 27.70 9.46 9.33
CA PRO A 526 28.75 10.23 8.64
C PRO A 526 28.22 11.27 7.65
#